data_AF-A0A2T4PQB9-F1
#
_entry.id   AF-A0A2T4PQB9-F1
#
_cell.length_a   1.000
_cell.length_b   1.000
_cell.length_c   1.000
_cell.angle_alpha   90.00
_cell.angle_beta   90.00
_cell.angle_gamma   90.00
#
_symmetry.space_group_name_H-M   'P 1'
#
loop_
_entity.id
_entity.type
_entity.pdbx_description
1 polymer ?
#
loop_
_entity_poly.entity_id
_entity_poly.type
_entity_poly.pdbx_seq_one_letter_code
_entity_poly.pdbx_strand_id
1 'polypeptide(L)' 'LKSINQDENWLYKQLNKREIKDIDNVFYADWSFDRGIHIIKYK' A
#
# COMPACT_ATOMS: atom_id res chain seq x y z
N LEU A 1 2.87 0.24 9.42
CA LEU A 1 3.34 1.62 9.11
C LEU A 1 4.38 2.11 10.11
N LYS A 2 4.04 2.24 11.41
CA LYS A 2 5.03 2.63 12.44
C LYS A 2 6.27 1.73 12.50
N SER A 3 6.08 0.41 12.38
CA SER A 3 7.18 -0.58 12.34
C SER A 3 8.14 -0.41 11.18
N ILE A 4 7.74 0.29 10.11
CA ILE A 4 8.55 0.55 8.92
C ILE A 4 8.88 2.04 8.77
N ASN A 5 8.68 2.83 9.83
CA ASN A 5 8.87 4.29 9.86
C ASN A 5 8.14 5.04 8.72
N GLN A 6 6.90 4.64 8.43
CA GLN A 6 6.04 5.28 7.43
C GLN A 6 4.72 5.76 8.06
N ASP A 7 4.05 6.67 7.38
CA ASP A 7 2.75 7.23 7.74
C ASP A 7 1.65 6.86 6.72
N GLU A 8 0.41 7.31 6.98
CA GLU A 8 -0.73 7.09 6.10
C GLU A 8 -0.54 7.79 4.74
N ASN A 9 0.08 8.97 4.71
CA ASN A 9 0.35 9.69 3.47
C ASN A 9 1.27 8.90 2.54
N TRP A 10 2.28 8.23 3.08
CA TRP A 10 3.13 7.32 2.33
C TRP A 10 2.30 6.17 1.74
N LEU A 11 1.42 5.54 2.53
CA LEU A 11 0.56 4.46 2.06
C LEU A 11 -0.34 4.93 0.90
N TYR A 12 -1.04 6.05 1.05
CA TYR A 12 -1.90 6.60 0.00
C TYR A 12 -1.12 6.95 -1.27
N LYS A 13 0.13 7.43 -1.16
CA LYS A 13 1.01 7.62 -2.32
C LYS A 13 1.33 6.30 -3.03
N GLN A 14 1.51 5.20 -2.29
CA GLN A 14 1.76 3.90 -2.89
C GLN A 14 0.52 3.30 -3.58
N LEU A 15 -0.67 3.54 -3.01
CA LEU A 15 -1.95 3.14 -3.59
C LEU A 15 -2.22 3.92 -4.88
N ASN A 16 -2.05 5.24 -4.85
CA ASN A 16 -2.25 6.12 -6.01
C ASN A 16 -1.32 5.77 -7.18
N LYS A 17 -0.06 5.40 -6.91
CA LYS A 17 0.89 4.91 -7.94
C LYS A 17 0.41 3.67 -8.69
N ARG A 18 -0.56 2.93 -8.14
CA ARG A 18 -1.15 1.71 -8.73
C ARG A 18 -2.61 1.92 -9.13
N GLU A 19 -3.01 3.19 -9.27
CA GLU A 19 -4.36 3.62 -9.64
C GLU A 19 -5.44 3.11 -8.67
N ILE A 20 -5.07 2.88 -7.41
CA ILE A 20 -5.99 2.53 -6.34
C ILE A 20 -6.36 3.83 -5.63
N LYS A 21 -7.55 4.35 -5.95
CA LYS A 21 -8.06 5.61 -5.39
C LYS A 21 -8.74 5.43 -4.04
N ASP A 22 -9.18 4.21 -3.74
CA ASP A 22 -9.89 3.85 -2.53
C ASP A 22 -9.21 2.64 -1.90
N ILE A 23 -8.88 2.77 -0.61
CA ILE A 23 -8.22 1.72 0.16
C ILE A 23 -9.11 0.49 0.34
N ASP A 24 -10.43 0.65 0.28
CA ASP A 24 -11.38 -0.46 0.41
C ASP A 24 -11.31 -1.42 -0.80
N ASN A 25 -10.69 -1.00 -1.91
CA ASN A 25 -10.39 -1.87 -3.05
C ASN A 25 -9.13 -2.75 -2.84
N VAL A 26 -8.47 -2.65 -1.69
CA VAL A 26 -7.31 -3.47 -1.32
C VAL A 26 -7.75 -4.67 -0.49
N PHE A 27 -7.60 -5.87 -1.06
CA PHE A 27 -7.83 -7.11 -0.31
C PHE A 27 -6.68 -7.38 0.66
N TYR A 28 -5.45 -7.19 0.20
CA TYR A 28 -4.25 -7.46 0.98
C TYR A 28 -3.09 -6.57 0.54
N ALA A 29 -2.28 -6.14 1.49
CA ALA A 29 -1.03 -5.45 1.22
C ALA A 29 0.06 -5.93 2.19
N ASP A 30 1.25 -6.14 1.64
CA ASP A 30 2.44 -6.52 2.39
C ASP A 30 3.62 -5.62 2.01
N TRP A 31 4.56 -5.44 2.93
CA TRP A 31 5.75 -4.63 2.70
C TRP A 31 7.02 -5.40 3.07
N SER A 32 8.05 -5.27 2.22
CA SER A 32 9.41 -5.71 2.52
C SER A 32 10.41 -4.66 2.07
N PHE A 33 11.58 -4.61 2.71
CA PHE A 33 12.63 -3.64 2.39
C PHE A 33 13.06 -3.71 0.93
N ASP A 34 13.27 -4.92 0.40
CA ASP A 34 13.79 -5.11 -0.96
C ASP A 34 12.74 -4.94 -2.06
N ARG A 35 11.48 -5.31 -1.81
CA ARG A 35 10.41 -5.33 -2.83
C ARG A 35 9.46 -4.13 -2.73
N GLY A 36 9.57 -3.34 -1.67
CA GLY A 36 8.59 -2.32 -1.34
C GLY A 36 7.22 -2.93 -1.00
N ILE A 37 6.15 -2.20 -1.30
CA ILE A 37 4.79 -2.63 -1.00
C ILE A 37 4.21 -3.45 -2.16
N HIS A 38 3.72 -4.64 -1.84
CA HIS A 38 2.94 -5.48 -2.72
C HIS A 38 1.46 -5.33 -2.35
N ILE A 39 0.58 -5.17 -3.36
CA ILE A 39 -0.83 -4.87 -3.15
C ILE A 39 -1.66 -5.79 -4.04
N ILE A 40 -2.63 -6.46 -3.44
CA ILE A 40 -3.63 -7.33 -4.08
C ILE A 40 -4.97 -6.62 -3.99
N LYS A 41 -5.61 -6.39 -5.14
CA LYS A 41 -6.94 -5.76 -5.23
C LYS A 41 -8.05 -6.80 -5.08
N TYR A 42 -9.24 -6.37 -4.66
CA TYR A 42 -10.45 -7.16 -4.92
C TYR A 42 -10.66 -7.30 -6.44
N LYS A 43 -11.29 -8.41 -6.87
CA LYS A 43 -11.70 -8.62 -8.27
C LYS A 43 -12.83 -7.67 -8.65
#